data_AF-A0A379GFJ5-F1
#
_entry.id   AF-A0A379GFJ5-F1
#
_cell.length_a   1.000
_cell.length_b   1.000
_cell.length_c   1.000
_cell.angle_alpha   90.00
_cell.angle_beta   90.00
_cell.angle_gamma   90.00
#
_symmetry.space_group_name_H-M   'P 1'
#
loop_
_entity.id
_entity.type
_entity.pdbx_description
1 polymer ?
#
loop_
_entity_poly.entity_id
_entity_poly.type
_entity_poly.pdbx_seq_one_letter_code
_entity_poly.pdbx_strand_id
1 'polypeptide(L)' 'MKGFISLPAESGQEALKLLLKEKIDLVISDLRMDEMDGMALFAEIQRQQPGMPVIILNCTWLHS' A
#
# COMPACT_ATOMS: atom_id res chain seq x y z
N MET A 1 10.60 -11.11 14.15
CA MET A 1 11.24 -10.12 13.27
C MET A 1 11.08 -8.76 13.93
N LYS A 2 12.17 -8.20 14.48
CA LYS A 2 12.16 -6.97 15.29
C LYS A 2 12.77 -5.83 14.45
N GLY A 3 12.07 -4.70 14.33
CA GLY A 3 12.62 -3.47 13.74
C GLY A 3 11.60 -2.49 13.17
N PHE A 4 10.38 -2.93 12.85
CA PHE A 4 9.38 -2.10 12.16
C PHE A 4 8.07 -2.03 12.93
N ILE A 5 7.44 -0.85 12.93
CA ILE A 5 6.08 -0.65 13.40
C ILE A 5 5.18 -0.73 12.18
N SER A 6 4.25 -1.67 12.16
CA SER A 6 3.30 -1.83 11.06
C SER A 6 1.96 -1.17 11.42
N LEU A 7 1.45 -0.34 10.53
CA LEU A 7 0.09 0.18 10.60
C LEU A 7 -0.75 -0.55 9.53
N PRO A 8 -1.74 -1.37 9.93
CA PRO A 8 -2.58 -2.07 8.98
C PRO A 8 -3.56 -1.09 8.31
N ALA A 9 -3.88 -1.36 7.04
CA ALA A 9 -4.95 -0.71 6.30
C ALA A 9 -5.74 -1.79 5.58
N GLU A 10 -7.06 -1.76 5.69
CA GLU A 10 -7.96 -2.73 5.06
C GLU A 10 -8.33 -2.33 3.63
N SER A 11 -7.95 -1.11 3.20
CA SER A 11 -8.25 -0.58 1.88
C SER A 11 -7.22 0.46 1.41
N GLY A 12 -7.19 0.72 0.10
CA GLY A 12 -6.39 1.81 -0.45
C GLY A 12 -6.76 3.18 0.13
N GLN A 13 -8.04 3.46 0.37
CA GLN A 13 -8.45 4.73 0.98
C GLN A 13 -7.99 4.87 2.43
N GLU A 14 -8.01 3.80 3.21
CA GLU A 14 -7.48 3.82 4.57
C GLU A 14 -5.96 4.03 4.57
N ALA A 15 -5.23 3.37 3.66
CA ALA A 15 -3.79 3.55 3.50
C ALA A 15 -3.44 5.02 3.19
N LEU A 16 -4.18 5.67 2.30
CA LEU A 16 -4.01 7.10 2.00
C LEU A 16 -4.28 7.98 3.24
N LYS A 17 -5.30 7.67 4.05
CA LYS A 17 -5.57 8.40 5.30
C LYS A 17 -4.44 8.24 6.31
N LEU A 18 -3.84 7.06 6.42
CA LEU A 18 -2.69 6.82 7.30
C LEU A 18 -1.46 7.57 6.82
N LEU A 19 -1.18 7.57 5.51
CA LEU A 19 -0.07 8.32 4.91
C LEU A 19 -0.11 9.83 5.14
N LEU A 20 -1.31 10.39 5.38
CA LEU A 20 -1.50 11.81 5.72
C LEU A 20 -1.27 12.10 7.22
N LYS A 21 -1.40 11.10 8.08
CA LYS A 21 -1.35 11.26 9.55
C LYS A 21 -0.02 10.81 10.14
N GLU A 22 0.59 9.80 9.53
CA GLU A 22 1.74 9.08 10.06
C GLU A 22 2.92 9.20 9.11
N LYS A 23 4.13 9.22 9.66
CA LYS A 23 5.34 9.15 8.86
C LYS A 23 5.61 7.68 8.51
N ILE A 24 5.31 7.31 7.27
CA ILE A 24 5.54 5.97 6.72
C ILE A 24 6.81 5.98 5.88
N ASP A 25 7.68 4.99 6.05
CA ASP A 25 8.91 4.86 5.25
C ASP A 25 8.77 3.86 4.09
N LEU A 26 7.73 3.01 4.12
CA LEU A 26 7.46 1.97 3.12
C LEU A 26 5.99 1.59 3.13
N VAL A 27 5.38 1.48 1.95
CA VAL A 27 4.05 0.88 1.77
C VAL A 27 4.19 -0.51 1.16
N ILE A 28 3.47 -1.47 1.72
CA ILE A 28 3.33 -2.83 1.16
C ILE A 28 1.84 -3.04 0.88
N SER A 29 1.48 -3.36 -0.36
CA SER A 29 0.08 -3.47 -0.78
C SER A 29 -0.12 -4.66 -1.72
N ASP A 30 -1.28 -5.33 -1.64
CA ASP A 30 -1.68 -6.31 -2.66
C ASP A 30 -2.08 -5.58 -3.96
N LEU A 31 -1.77 -6.18 -5.11
CA LEU A 31 -2.21 -5.72 -6.40
C LEU A 31 -3.74 -5.78 -6.51
N ARG A 32 -4.37 -6.81 -5.92
CA ARG A 32 -5.82 -7.01 -5.98
C ARG A 32 -6.46 -6.59 -4.66
N MET A 33 -7.23 -5.51 -4.71
CA MET A 33 -8.05 -4.99 -3.63
C MET A 33 -9.40 -4.55 -4.23
N ASP A 34 -10.45 -4.50 -3.42
CA ASP A 34 -11.83 -4.37 -3.93
C ASP A 34 -12.11 -3.01 -4.59
N GLU A 35 -11.99 -1.92 -3.82
CA GLU A 35 -12.42 -0.58 -4.29
C GLU A 35 -11.33 0.18 -5.04
N MET A 36 -10.08 0.06 -4.59
CA MET A 36 -8.90 0.69 -5.16
C MET A 36 -7.82 -0.36 -5.24
N ASP A 37 -7.40 -0.72 -6.45
CA ASP A 37 -6.33 -1.70 -6.64
C ASP A 37 -4.95 -1.14 -6.24
N GLY A 38 -3.96 -2.03 -6.13
CA GLY A 38 -2.61 -1.63 -5.70
C GLY A 38 -1.92 -0.64 -6.65
N MET A 39 -2.29 -0.63 -7.93
CA MET A 39 -1.72 0.29 -8.93
C MET A 39 -2.33 1.70 -8.82
N ALA A 40 -3.64 1.78 -8.60
CA ALA A 40 -4.34 3.03 -8.33
C ALA A 40 -3.84 3.66 -7.02
N LEU A 41 -3.66 2.85 -5.97
CA LEU A 41 -3.04 3.29 -4.73
C LEU A 41 -1.62 3.83 -4.97
N PHE A 42 -0.78 3.08 -5.71
CA PHE A 42 0.58 3.52 -6.06
C PHE A 42 0.60 4.88 -6.77
N ALA A 43 -0.26 5.06 -7.78
CA ALA A 43 -0.35 6.31 -8.54
C ALA A 43 -0.69 7.49 -7.63
N GLU A 44 -1.65 7.31 -6.72
CA GLU A 44 -2.06 8.36 -5.78
C GLU A 44 -0.97 8.66 -4.74
N ILE A 45 -0.26 7.63 -4.26
CA ILE A 45 0.91 7.81 -3.39
C ILE A 45 2.00 8.61 -4.09
N GLN A 46 2.36 8.28 -5.34
CA GLN A 46 3.39 9.03 -6.07
C GLN A 46 2.95 10.47 -6.38
N ARG A 47 1.65 10.71 -6.54
CA ARG A 47 1.11 12.05 -6.74
C ARG A 47 1.21 12.91 -5.47
N GLN A 48 0.92 12.32 -4.30
CA GLN A 48 0.93 13.04 -3.01
C GLN A 48 2.33 13.11 -2.37
N GLN A 49 3.12 12.04 -2.51
CA GLN A 49 4.44 11.85 -1.92
C GLN A 49 5.40 11.23 -2.96
N PRO A 50 5.87 12.02 -3.93
CA PRO A 50 6.81 11.54 -4.95
C PRO A 50 8.03 10.87 -4.33
N GLY A 51 8.36 9.66 -4.79
CA GLY A 51 9.51 8.90 -4.31
C GLY A 51 9.27 8.03 -3.08
N MET A 52 8.03 8.00 -2.53
CA MET A 52 7.67 7.05 -1.49
C MET A 52 7.88 5.61 -1.98
N PRO A 53 8.66 4.75 -1.27
CA PRO A 53 8.80 3.36 -1.62
C PRO A 53 7.48 2.59 -1.47
N VAL A 54 7.08 1.88 -2.53
CA VAL A 54 5.89 1.03 -2.54
C VAL A 54 6.26 -0.34 -3.10
N ILE A 55 5.98 -1.39 -2.34
CA ILE A 55 6.09 -2.77 -2.77
C ILE A 55 4.68 -3.28 -3.07
N ILE A 56 4.44 -3.63 -4.32
CA ILE A 56 3.20 -4.28 -4.74
C ILE A 56 3.43 -5.78 -4.76
N LEU A 57 2.62 -6.51 -4.02
CA LEU A 57 2.59 -7.95 -3.99
C LEU A 57 1.43 -8.42 -4.87
N ASN A 58 1.66 -9.40 -5.75
CA ASN A 58 0.58 -10.02 -6.49
C ASN A 58 0.47 -11.47 -6.03
N CYS A 59 -0.58 -11.80 -5.30
CA CYS A 59 -0.84 -13.15 -4.85
C CYS A 59 -1.52 -13.95 -5.97
N THR A 60 -0.74 -14.36 -6.97
CA THR A 60 -1.21 -15.29 -8.01
C THR A 60 -1.11 -16.72 -7.48
N TRP A 61 -2.12 -17.16 -6.72
CA TRP A 61 -2.36 -18.59 -6.57
C TRP A 61 -3.25 -19.04 -7.74
N LEU A 62 -2.60 -19.51 -8.81
CA LEU A 62 -3.25 -20.27 -9.86
C LEU A 62 -3.75 -21.58 -9.27
N HIS A 63 -5.07 -21.77 -9.21
CA HIS A 63 -5.63 -23.11 -9.39
C HIS A 63 -5.13 -23.61 -10.75
N SER A 64 -4.22 -24.58 -10.74
CA SER A 64 -4.12 -25.58 -11.81
C SER A 64 -5.11 -26.69 -11.50
#